data_AF-A0A8J3U982-F1
#
_entry.id   AF-A0A8J3U982-F1
#
_cell.length_a   1.000
_cell.length_b   1.000
_cell.length_c   1.000
_cell.angle_alpha   90.00
_cell.angle_beta   90.00
_cell.angle_gamma   90.00
#
_symmetry.space_group_name_H-M   'P 1'
#
loop_
_entity.id
_entity.type
_entity.pdbx_description
1 polymer ?
#
loop_
_entity_poly.entity_id
_entity_poly.type
_entity_poly.pdbx_seq_one_letter_code
_entity_poly.pdbx_strand_id
1 'polypeptide(L)' 'MPVLAIGASGSLGDLVPSPVRSYATHVTGLVIADSGHWIYEEHPAQLTRHLLASLD' A
#
# COMPACT_ATOMS: atom_id res chain seq x y z
N MET A 1 -5.97 14.77 5.41
CA MET A 1 -5.97 13.51 6.17
C MET A 1 -4.85 12.62 5.64
N PRO A 2 -4.15 11.86 6.49
CA PRO A 2 -3.17 10.88 6.04
C PRO A 2 -3.83 9.78 5.19
N VAL A 3 -3.15 9.36 4.12
CA VAL A 3 -3.58 8.27 3.22
C VAL A 3 -2.42 7.28 3.06
N LEU A 4 -2.70 6.01 3.31
CA LEU A 4 -1.79 4.91 3.00
C LEU A 4 -2.26 4.25 1.69
N ALA A 5 -1.39 4.26 0.67
CA ALA A 5 -1.65 3.65 -0.64
C ALA A 5 -0.68 2.50 -0.88
N ILE A 6 -1.21 1.28 -0.97
CA ILE A 6 -0.41 0.05 -1.06
C ILE A 6 -0.68 -0.64 -2.39
N GLY A 7 0.37 -0.80 -3.20
CA GLY A 7 0.37 -1.67 -4.37
C GLY A 7 1.04 -3.02 -4.06
N ALA A 8 0.98 -3.93 -5.03
CA ALA A 8 1.69 -5.21 -4.99
C ALA A 8 2.39 -5.47 -6.32
N SER A 9 3.63 -5.96 -6.29
CA SER A 9 4.51 -6.05 -7.48
C SER A 9 3.97 -6.98 -8.56
N GLY A 10 3.27 -8.05 -8.19
CA GLY A 10 2.58 -8.98 -9.08
C GLY A 10 1.15 -8.54 -9.45
N SER A 11 0.75 -7.32 -9.08
CA SER A 11 -0.54 -6.72 -9.42
C SER A 11 -0.32 -5.31 -9.99
N LEU A 12 -1.01 -4.30 -9.47
CA LEU A 12 -0.95 -2.93 -9.98
C LEU A 12 0.34 -2.19 -9.60
N GLY A 13 1.15 -2.70 -8.66
CA GLY A 13 2.42 -2.09 -8.26
C GLY A 13 2.29 -0.58 -8.00
N ASP A 14 3.19 0.20 -8.58
CA ASP A 14 3.21 1.66 -8.46
C ASP A 14 2.02 2.39 -9.10
N LEU A 15 1.19 1.69 -9.88
CA LEU A 15 -0.06 2.25 -10.41
C LEU A 15 -1.10 2.49 -9.30
N VAL A 16 -0.88 1.98 -8.08
CA VAL A 16 -1.70 2.32 -6.91
C VAL A 16 -1.20 3.60 -6.21
N PRO A 17 0.03 3.67 -5.67
CA PRO A 17 0.47 4.85 -4.93
C PRO A 17 0.71 6.09 -5.80
N SER A 18 1.10 5.95 -7.07
CA SER A 18 1.46 7.11 -7.90
C SER A 18 0.27 8.03 -8.19
N PRO A 19 -0.89 7.53 -8.66
CA PRO A 19 -2.04 8.39 -8.92
C PRO A 19 -2.66 8.99 -7.66
N VAL A 20 -2.59 8.29 -6.52
CA VAL A 20 -3.17 8.76 -5.24
C VAL A 20 -2.59 10.11 -4.81
N ARG A 21 -1.32 10.39 -5.14
CA ARG A 21 -0.66 11.68 -4.85
C ARG A 21 -1.29 12.86 -5.58
N SER A 22 -2.03 12.63 -6.66
CA SER A 22 -2.79 13.67 -7.36
C SER A 22 -4.10 14.02 -6.67
N TYR A 23 -4.58 13.16 -5.75
CA TYR A 23 -5.88 13.30 -5.08
C TYR A 23 -5.78 13.62 -3.59
N ALA A 24 -4.60 13.43 -2.97
CA ALA A 24 -4.36 13.65 -1.55
C ALA A 24 -3.00 14.30 -1.29
N THR A 25 -2.93 15.17 -0.28
CA THR A 25 -1.73 15.96 0.05
C THR A 25 -0.80 15.30 1.07
N HIS A 26 -1.26 14.26 1.78
CA HIS A 26 -0.46 13.52 2.76
C HIS A 26 -0.56 12.02 2.46
N VAL A 27 0.33 11.53 1.57
CA VAL A 27 0.28 10.15 1.06
C VAL A 27 1.56 9.41 1.42
N THR A 28 1.40 8.29 2.13
CA THR A 28 2.42 7.25 2.26
C THR A 28 2.13 6.18 1.21
N GLY A 29 3.00 6.06 0.21
CA GLY A 29 2.88 5.07 -0.85
C GLY A 29 3.91 3.97 -0.69
N LEU A 30 3.51 2.69 -0.86
CA LEU A 30 4.43 1.57 -0.92
C LEU A 30 3.94 0.47 -1.86
N VAL A 31 4.86 -0.40 -2.28
CA VAL A 31 4.57 -1.61 -3.04
C VAL A 31 5.11 -2.81 -2.26
N ILE A 32 4.26 -3.81 -2.01
CA ILE A 32 4.66 -5.08 -1.42
C ILE A 32 5.23 -5.97 -2.54
N ALA A 33 6.50 -6.33 -2.39
CA ALA A 33 7.18 -7.25 -3.29
C ALA A 33 6.64 -8.68 -3.15
N ASP A 34 6.80 -9.48 -4.21
CA ASP A 34 6.41 -10.89 -4.26
C ASP A 34 4.96 -11.15 -3.82
N SER A 35 4.05 -10.23 -4.18
CA SER A 35 2.63 -10.34 -3.88
C SER A 35 1.77 -10.01 -5.10
N GLY A 36 0.65 -10.69 -5.25
CA GLY A 36 -0.42 -10.47 -6.20
C GLY A 36 -1.53 -9.56 -5.65
N HIS A 37 -2.77 -9.84 -6.06
CA HIS A 37 -3.91 -8.99 -5.73
C HIS A 37 -4.32 -9.09 -4.25
N TRP A 38 -4.04 -10.23 -3.60
CA TRP A 38 -4.62 -10.59 -2.30
C TRP A 38 -3.60 -10.40 -1.17
N ILE A 39 -3.07 -9.18 -1.06
CA ILE A 39 -1.99 -8.81 -0.11
C ILE A 39 -2.26 -9.26 1.33
N TYR A 40 -3.52 -9.18 1.77
CA TYR A 40 -3.91 -9.57 3.14
C TYR A 40 -3.88 -11.08 3.40
N GLU A 41 -3.87 -11.91 2.35
CA GLU A 41 -3.68 -13.37 2.44
C GLU A 41 -2.22 -13.76 2.19
N GLU A 42 -1.57 -13.09 1.25
CA GLU A 42 -0.22 -13.43 0.80
C GLU A 42 0.88 -12.94 1.76
N HIS A 43 0.72 -11.73 2.31
CA HIS A 43 1.67 -11.11 3.24
C HIS A 43 0.97 -10.47 4.46
N PRO A 44 0.13 -11.23 5.21
CA PRO A 44 -0.71 -10.69 6.28
C PRO A 44 0.08 -9.92 7.33
N ALA A 45 1.21 -10.49 7.78
CA ALA A 45 2.03 -9.85 8.81
C ALA A 45 2.65 -8.53 8.32
N GLN A 46 3.11 -8.46 7.07
CA GLN A 46 3.66 -7.23 6.51
C GLN A 46 2.58 -6.17 6.35
N LEU A 47 1.43 -6.53 5.79
CA LEU A 47 0.30 -5.62 5.64
C LEU A 47 -0.15 -5.06 6.99
N THR A 48 -0.39 -5.93 7.99
CA THR A 48 -0.81 -5.50 9.33
C THR A 48 0.17 -4.53 9.97
N ARG A 49 1.50 -4.74 9.81
CA ARG A 49 2.50 -3.79 10.31
C ARG A 49 2.37 -2.42 9.67
N HIS A 50 2.19 -2.35 8.35
CA HIS A 50 2.02 -1.06 7.67
C HIS A 50 0.71 -0.38 8.04
N LEU A 51 -0.37 -1.14 8.23
CA LEU A 51 -1.64 -0.60 8.68
C LEU A 51 -1.50 0.01 10.08
N LEU A 52 -0.98 -0.74 11.06
CA LEU A 52 -0.79 -0.24 12.43
C LEU A 52 0.10 1.00 12.47
N ALA A 53 1.25 0.97 11.78
CA ALA A 53 2.17 2.11 11.72
C ALA A 53 1.58 3.36 11.05
N SER A 54 0.49 3.23 10.27
CA SER A 54 -0.20 4.37 9.66
C SER A 54 -1.28 5.00 10.55
N LEU A 55 -1.64 4.34 11.64
CA LEU A 55 -2.67 4.79 12.59
C LEU A 55 -2.09 5.50 13.82
N ASP A 56 -0.79 5.35 14.07
CA ASP A 56 -0.03 6.07 15.10
C ASP A 56 0.36 7.49 14.63
#